data_AF-A0A661G3J5-F1
#
_entry.id   AF-A0A661G3J5-F1
#
_cell.length_a   1.000
_cell.length_b   1.000
_cell.length_c   1.000
_cell.angle_alpha   90.00
_cell.angle_beta   90.00
_cell.angle_gamma   90.00
#
_symmetry.space_group_name_H-M   'P 1'
#
loop_
_entity.id
_entity.type
_entity.pdbx_description
1 polymer ?
#
loop_
_entity_poly.entity_id
_entity_poly.type
_entity_poly.pdbx_seq_one_letter_code
_entity_poly.pdbx_strand_id
1 'polypeptide(L)'
;MLTAHPVYQSLAATQEKRLAAYRSLFADEIAPELLELVRNTTNACRVLGTDKFKDQVETMLGRSVRPGKSGDRPSIAIDGVTPFKSRFDPSF
;
A
#
# COMPACT_ATOMS: atom_id res chain seq x y z
N MET A 1 -22.09 -4.49 -18.02
CA MET A 1 -21.58 -3.35 -18.81
C MET A 1 -21.16 -2.25 -17.84
N LEU A 2 -20.05 -1.56 -18.09
CA LEU A 2 -19.58 -0.45 -17.25
C LEU A 2 -20.20 0.86 -17.77
N THR A 3 -21.00 1.55 -16.96
CA THR A 3 -21.62 2.83 -17.34
C THR A 3 -21.04 3.97 -16.51
N ALA A 4 -20.95 5.16 -17.11
CA ALA A 4 -20.42 6.35 -16.44
C ALA A 4 -21.38 6.83 -15.34
N HIS A 5 -20.85 7.09 -14.14
CA HIS A 5 -21.64 7.55 -12.99
C HIS A 5 -22.28 8.93 -13.25
N PRO A 6 -23.52 9.20 -12.80
CA PRO A 6 -24.20 10.49 -13.04
C PRO A 6 -23.42 11.72 -12.58
N VAL A 7 -22.74 11.64 -11.43
CA VAL A 7 -21.89 12.72 -10.90
C VAL A 7 -20.72 13.04 -11.84
N TYR A 8 -20.17 12.04 -12.51
CA TYR A 8 -19.13 12.28 -13.52
C TYR A 8 -19.73 12.92 -14.78
N GLN A 9 -20.92 12.47 -15.19
CA GLN A 9 -21.62 13.05 -16.33
C GLN A 9 -22.00 14.53 -16.10
N SER A 10 -22.33 14.92 -14.88
CA SER A 10 -22.70 16.30 -14.53
C SER A 10 -21.51 17.28 -14.51
N LEU A 11 -20.26 16.82 -14.62
CA LEU A 11 -19.09 17.70 -14.63
C LEU A 11 -19.05 18.63 -15.86
N ALA A 12 -19.54 18.17 -17.01
CA ALA A 12 -19.72 19.00 -18.20
C ALA A 12 -20.59 18.29 -19.25
N ALA A 13 -21.16 19.05 -20.18
CA ALA A 13 -21.97 18.49 -21.27
C ALA A 13 -21.14 17.64 -22.26
N THR A 14 -19.98 18.15 -22.71
CA THR A 14 -19.15 17.48 -23.71
C THR A 14 -18.05 16.63 -23.06
N GLN A 15 -17.64 15.55 -23.73
CA GLN A 15 -16.60 14.66 -23.22
C GLN A 15 -15.27 15.38 -22.95
N GLU A 16 -14.84 16.25 -23.86
CA GLU A 16 -13.59 17.02 -23.71
C GLU A 16 -13.63 17.93 -22.48
N LYS A 17 -14.71 18.69 -22.30
CA LYS A 17 -14.88 19.57 -21.14
C LYS A 17 -14.99 18.78 -19.84
N ARG A 18 -15.61 17.61 -19.88
CA ARG A 18 -15.78 16.73 -18.71
C ARG A 18 -14.43 16.19 -18.25
N LEU A 19 -13.59 15.77 -19.19
CA LEU A 19 -12.23 15.32 -18.92
C LEU A 19 -11.36 16.45 -18.36
N ALA A 20 -11.48 17.66 -18.91
CA ALA A 20 -10.77 18.84 -18.40
C ALA A 20 -11.23 19.18 -16.97
N ALA A 21 -12.55 19.24 -16.73
CA ALA A 21 -13.14 19.52 -15.42
C ALA A 21 -12.76 18.47 -14.37
N TYR A 22 -12.74 17.18 -14.75
CA TYR A 22 -12.31 16.11 -13.85
C TYR A 22 -10.82 16.26 -13.46
N ARG A 23 -9.95 16.55 -14.42
CA ARG A 23 -8.52 16.77 -14.14
C ARG A 23 -8.27 18.01 -13.29
N SER A 24 -9.05 19.08 -13.48
CA SER A 24 -8.88 20.29 -12.68
C SER A 24 -9.21 20.10 -11.19
N LEU A 25 -9.98 19.07 -10.82
CA LEU A 25 -10.19 18.71 -9.41
C LEU A 25 -8.90 18.27 -8.69
N PHE A 26 -7.88 17.89 -9.47
CA PHE A 26 -6.59 17.41 -8.98
C PHE A 26 -5.45 18.23 -9.58
N ALA A 27 -5.70 19.52 -9.88
CA ALA A 27 -4.70 20.41 -10.47
C ALA A 27 -3.53 20.71 -9.51
N ASP A 28 -3.77 20.61 -8.21
CA ASP A 28 -2.74 20.82 -7.19
C ASP A 28 -1.73 19.67 -7.18
N GLU A 29 -0.45 20.01 -7.04
CA GLU A 29 0.61 19.01 -6.92
C GLU A 29 0.42 18.19 -5.65
N ILE A 30 0.24 16.89 -5.82
CA ILE A 30 0.26 15.94 -4.72
C ILE A 30 1.71 15.78 -4.28
N ALA A 31 1.99 16.00 -2.99
CA ALA A 31 3.32 15.83 -2.43
C ALA A 31 3.91 14.46 -2.83
N PRO A 32 5.18 14.40 -3.28
CA PRO A 32 5.78 13.16 -3.78
C PRO A 32 5.78 12.06 -2.72
N GLU A 33 5.98 12.41 -1.45
CA GLU A 33 5.92 11.48 -0.31
C GLU A 33 4.54 10.84 -0.17
N LEU A 34 3.47 11.60 -0.41
CA LEU A 34 2.10 11.09 -0.35
C LEU A 34 1.83 10.14 -1.53
N LEU A 35 2.35 10.43 -2.72
CA LEU A 35 2.26 9.52 -3.87
C LEU A 35 2.99 8.21 -3.61
N GLU A 36 4.19 8.27 -3.03
CA GLU A 36 4.94 7.07 -2.62
C GLU A 36 4.18 6.26 -1.57
N LEU A 37 3.59 6.93 -0.58
CA LEU A 37 2.75 6.27 0.43
C LEU A 37 1.58 5.53 -0.24
N VAL A 38 0.81 6.20 -1.11
CA VAL A 38 -0.33 5.60 -1.83
C VAL A 38 0.13 4.39 -2.67
N ARG A 39 1.25 4.51 -3.39
CA ARG A 39 1.79 3.42 -4.20
C ARG A 39 2.18 2.22 -3.32
N ASN A 40 2.95 2.46 -2.27
CA ASN A 40 3.44 1.41 -1.38
C ASN A 40 2.29 0.71 -0.64
N THR A 41 1.27 1.44 -0.19
CA THR A 41 0.10 0.83 0.47
C THR A 41 -0.74 0.04 -0.52
N THR A 42 -1.02 0.59 -1.71
CA THR A 42 -1.89 -0.04 -2.70
C THR A 42 -1.26 -1.31 -3.28
N ASN A 43 0.01 -1.27 -3.66
CA ASN A 43 0.73 -2.43 -4.19
C ASN A 43 0.86 -3.57 -3.17
N ALA A 44 0.91 -3.23 -1.88
CA ALA A 44 0.93 -4.22 -0.80
C ALA A 44 -0.48 -4.64 -0.33
N CYS A 45 -1.56 -4.17 -0.97
CA CYS A 45 -2.94 -4.37 -0.55
C CYS A 45 -3.20 -4.00 0.93
N ARG A 46 -2.62 -2.87 1.36
CA ARG A 46 -2.70 -2.32 2.73
C ARG A 46 -3.58 -1.08 2.81
N VAL A 47 -3.97 -0.74 4.03
CA VAL A 47 -4.85 0.40 4.30
C VAL A 47 -4.06 1.69 4.44
N LEU A 48 -4.44 2.69 3.64
CA LEU A 48 -3.98 4.07 3.77
C LEU A 48 -4.87 4.83 4.75
N GLY A 49 -4.29 5.73 5.55
CA GLY A 49 -5.04 6.57 6.49
C GLY A 49 -4.36 6.73 7.84
N THR A 50 -5.08 7.33 8.78
CA THR A 50 -4.64 7.52 10.17
C THR A 50 -4.61 6.20 10.93
N ASP A 51 -3.88 6.16 12.04
CA ASP A 51 -3.81 4.93 12.83
C ASP A 51 -5.15 4.52 13.42
N LYS A 52 -5.99 5.49 13.82
CA LYS A 52 -7.37 5.23 14.23
C LYS A 52 -8.18 4.52 13.14
N PHE A 53 -8.04 4.95 11.89
CA PHE A 53 -8.74 4.31 10.77
C PHE A 53 -8.21 2.90 10.53
N LYS A 54 -6.90 2.70 10.61
CA LYS A 54 -6.29 1.36 10.51
C LYS A 54 -6.79 0.44 11.62
N ASP A 55 -6.83 0.90 12.88
CA ASP A 55 -7.34 0.10 14.01
C ASP A 55 -8.81 -0.32 13.80
N GLN A 56 -9.64 0.58 13.30
CA GLN A 56 -11.03 0.28 12.96
C GLN A 56 -11.11 -0.81 11.88
N VAL A 57 -10.32 -0.70 10.82
CA VAL A 57 -10.32 -1.69 9.74
C VAL A 57 -9.73 -3.03 10.19
N GLU A 58 -8.67 -3.03 11.02
CA GLU A 58 -8.12 -4.26 11.62
C GLU A 58 -9.17 -4.97 12.49
N THR A 59 -9.91 -4.20 13.30
CA THR A 59 -10.99 -4.71 14.14
C THR A 59 -12.13 -5.30 13.29
N MET A 60 -12.53 -4.62 12.22
CA MET A 60 -13.59 -5.09 11.32
C MET A 60 -13.19 -6.35 10.53
N LEU A 61 -11.93 -6.46 10.11
CA LEU A 61 -11.46 -7.56 9.27
C LEU A 61 -10.87 -8.73 10.07
N GLY A 62 -10.53 -8.54 11.35
CA GLY A 62 -9.89 -9.54 12.20
C GLY A 62 -8.46 -9.91 11.75
N ARG A 63 -7.80 -9.07 10.94
CA ARG A 63 -6.42 -9.28 10.44
C ARG A 63 -5.66 -7.96 10.39
N SER A 64 -4.33 -8.02 10.47
CA SER A 64 -3.51 -6.82 10.33
C SER A 64 -3.56 -6.27 8.91
N VAL A 65 -3.80 -4.97 8.79
CA VAL A 65 -3.77 -4.21 7.53
C VAL A 65 -2.56 -3.27 7.44
N ARG A 66 -1.73 -3.27 8.48
CA ARG A 66 -0.46 -2.56 8.54
C ARG A 66 0.66 -3.40 7.92
N PRO A 67 1.77 -2.76 7.48
CA PRO A 67 3.00 -3.49 7.28
C PRO A 67 3.36 -4.21 8.58
N GLY A 68 3.45 -5.54 8.55
CA GLY A 68 4.12 -6.26 9.62
C GLY A 68 5.53 -5.70 9.76
N LYS A 69 6.04 -5.59 11.00
CA LYS A 69 7.45 -5.29 11.21
C LYS A 69 8.27 -6.35 10.49
N SER A 70 8.91 -5.98 9.39
CA SER A 70 9.94 -6.79 8.74
C SER A 70 11.13 -6.84 9.70
N GLY A 71 11.16 -7.82 10.60
CA GLY A 71 12.23 -7.93 11.60
C GLY A 71 12.03 -9.05 12.62
N ASP A 72 10.79 -9.37 12.98
CA ASP A 72 10.54 -10.35 14.04
C ASP A 72 10.08 -11.70 13.48
N ARG A 73 10.89 -12.29 12.58
CA ARG A 73 10.96 -13.76 12.62
C ARG A 73 11.86 -14.06 13.80
N PRO A 74 11.36 -14.52 14.96
CA PRO A 74 12.24 -15.23 15.86
C PRO A 74 12.85 -16.35 15.01
N SER A 75 14.16 -16.34 14.83
CA SER A 75 14.84 -17.58 14.51
C SER A 75 14.35 -18.54 15.57
N ILE A 76 13.59 -19.55 15.15
CA ILE A 76 13.30 -20.67 16.04
C ILE A 76 14.68 -21.24 16.30
N ALA A 77 15.28 -20.85 17.42
CA ALA A 77 16.40 -21.55 18.00
C ALA A 77 15.79 -22.88 18.45
N ILE A 78 15.77 -23.83 17.51
CA ILE A 78 15.50 -25.22 17.84
C ILE A 78 16.75 -25.63 18.62
N ASP A 79 16.61 -25.74 19.95
CA ASP A 79 17.65 -26.24 20.83
C ASP A 79 18.20 -27.54 20.24
N GLY A 80 19.38 -27.47 19.61
CA GLY A 80 20.08 -28.63 19.04
C GLY A 80 20.49 -28.54 17.56
N VAL A 81 20.12 -27.52 16.78
CA VAL A 81 20.65 -27.39 15.40
C VAL A 81 21.74 -26.33 15.38
N THR A 82 23.00 -26.78 15.41
CA THR A 82 24.15 -25.93 15.12
C THR A 82 24.00 -25.28 13.73
N PRO A 83 24.24 -23.96 13.57
CA PRO A 83 24.16 -23.36 12.25
C PRO A 83 25.29 -23.93 11.38
N PHE A 84 24.94 -24.32 10.16
CA PHE A 84 25.84 -24.84 9.14
C PHE A 84 27.06 -23.93 9.01
N LYS A 85 28.20 -24.41 9.52
CA LYS A 85 29.49 -23.72 9.41
C LYS A 85 29.85 -23.65 7.93
N SER A 86 29.81 -22.45 7.35
CA SER A 86 30.25 -22.21 5.98
C SER A 86 31.69 -22.67 5.84
N ARG A 87 31.90 -23.79 5.14
CA ARG A 87 33.22 -24.31 4.80
C ARG A 87 33.75 -23.56 3.58
N PHE A 88 34.28 -22.37 3.81
CA PHE A 88 35.13 -21.70 2.85
C PHE A 88 36.48 -21.47 3.52
N ASP A 89 37.43 -22.36 3.28
CA ASP A 89 38.85 -22.17 3.62
C ASP A 89 39.50 -21.45 2.43
N PRO A 90 39.94 -20.19 2.56
CA PRO A 90 40.71 -19.53 1.51
C PRO A 90 42.18 -19.82 1.76
N SER A 91 42.62 -21.05 1.48
CA SER A 91 44.05 -21.41 1.43
C SER A 91 44.22 -22.72 0.65
N PHE A 92 44.21 -22.63 -0.68
CA PHE A 92 45.02 -23.33 -1.70
C PHE A 92 44.32 -23.27 -3.06
#